data_AF-A0A0J6SS56-F1
#
_entry.id   AF-A0A0J6SS56-F1
#
_cell.length_a   1.000
_cell.length_b   1.000
_cell.length_c   1.000
_cell.angle_alpha   90.00
_cell.angle_beta   90.00
_cell.angle_gamma   90.00
#
_symmetry.space_group_name_H-M   'P 1'
#
loop_
_entity.id
_entity.type
_entity.pdbx_description
1 polymer ?
#
loop_
_entity_poly.entity_id
_entity_poly.type
_entity_poly.pdbx_seq_one_letter_code
_entity_poly.pdbx_strand_id
1 'polypeptide(L)'
;MVDSIDPIALAALRPGMPVARLADALGSLWRPLPPHKAGRADILENSHGFVARLDVDGAVAWLKYDWRFPTAAPVDGVHMGASLAATRDARPDLAIEADRLGGPDGRYGFHDYPDGSRLLVTFTMGVVNRIQLFRLDATFAEALPPPYPEPAGAPGAPFADPALKLAVLSALLDAKAIDLGTPEQLAAHVLGRAVDPDEEGYAPIPEVRDWLERYPLDDALLARVTKLVLDGGSAIYPYVDSYWGGEDAQFDVATLAGIEHCPNLAEFHVTALIGTVDLRQLTVLPNLRVIHVGVDVAHLEALLAMPALEAVGQMSDAAYGEATGHGAARAVYEALKARGVRVWVHWMTHTGPGEPPAFE
;
A
#
# COMPACT_ATOMS: atom_id res chain seq x y z
N MET A 1 -17.49 10.09 -11.59
CA MET A 1 -17.51 10.74 -10.27
C MET A 1 -16.87 9.76 -9.31
N VAL A 2 -15.74 10.13 -8.72
CA VAL A 2 -15.20 9.35 -7.58
C VAL A 2 -16.01 9.83 -6.39
N ASP A 3 -16.86 8.97 -5.85
CA ASP A 3 -17.57 9.29 -4.61
C ASP A 3 -16.51 9.54 -3.54
N SER A 4 -16.39 10.79 -3.09
CA SER A 4 -15.45 11.15 -2.05
C SER A 4 -15.95 10.54 -0.74
N ILE A 5 -15.15 9.67 -0.14
CA ILE A 5 -15.41 9.18 1.21
C ILE A 5 -15.41 10.37 2.18
N ASP A 6 -16.41 10.44 3.05
CA ASP A 6 -16.47 11.44 4.12
C ASP A 6 -15.66 10.94 5.34
N PRO A 7 -14.47 11.50 5.60
CA PRO A 7 -13.65 11.05 6.72
C PRO A 7 -14.29 11.39 8.07
N ILE A 8 -15.17 12.40 8.13
CA ILE A 8 -15.90 12.75 9.36
C ILE A 8 -16.92 11.66 9.71
N ALA A 9 -17.62 11.11 8.71
CA ALA A 9 -18.53 9.99 8.92
C ALA A 9 -17.80 8.74 9.46
N LEU A 10 -16.62 8.44 8.91
CA LEU A 10 -15.77 7.34 9.42
C LEU A 10 -15.32 7.61 10.86
N ALA A 11 -14.80 8.81 11.14
CA ALA A 11 -14.32 9.19 12.47
C ALA A 11 -15.42 9.21 13.55
N ALA A 12 -16.69 9.31 13.14
CA ALA A 12 -17.85 9.26 14.02
C ALA A 12 -18.26 7.83 14.44
N LEU A 13 -17.71 6.78 13.81
CA LEU A 13 -18.00 5.40 14.17
C LEU A 13 -17.50 5.09 15.59
N ARG A 14 -18.27 4.31 16.34
CA ARG A 14 -17.91 3.84 17.68
C ARG A 14 -18.18 2.34 17.82
N PRO A 15 -17.43 1.64 18.69
CA PRO A 15 -17.77 0.28 19.03
C PRO A 15 -19.19 0.18 19.60
N GLY A 16 -19.89 -0.93 19.34
CA GLY A 16 -21.31 -1.14 19.65
C GLY A 16 -22.30 -0.61 18.60
N MET A 17 -21.86 0.22 17.63
CA MET A 17 -22.74 0.65 16.54
C MET A 17 -23.11 -0.52 15.62
N PRO A 18 -24.33 -0.55 15.05
CA PRO A 18 -24.72 -1.62 14.13
C PRO A 18 -23.99 -1.50 12.79
N VAL A 19 -23.81 -2.62 12.09
CA VAL A 19 -23.18 -2.69 10.75
C VAL A 19 -23.77 -1.69 9.74
N ALA A 20 -25.06 -1.36 9.85
CA ALA A 20 -25.69 -0.35 8.99
C ALA A 20 -24.98 1.01 9.06
N ARG A 21 -24.48 1.42 10.24
CA ARG A 21 -23.72 2.67 10.39
C ARG A 21 -22.37 2.63 9.68
N LEU A 22 -21.71 1.47 9.71
CA LEU A 22 -20.48 1.25 8.95
C LEU A 22 -20.74 1.27 7.44
N ALA A 23 -21.82 0.62 6.99
CA ALA A 23 -22.23 0.62 5.60
C ALA A 23 -22.54 2.04 5.11
N ASP A 24 -23.29 2.83 5.89
CA ASP A 24 -23.60 4.24 5.58
C ASP A 24 -22.32 5.08 5.44
N ALA A 25 -21.36 4.91 6.36
CA ALA A 25 -20.10 5.66 6.34
C ALA A 25 -19.18 5.27 5.17
N LEU A 26 -19.23 4.01 4.72
CA LEU A 26 -18.50 3.53 3.55
C LEU A 26 -19.22 3.83 2.23
N GLY A 27 -20.52 4.13 2.27
CA GLY A 27 -21.33 4.50 1.11
C GLY A 27 -21.23 3.46 -0.02
N SER A 28 -20.91 3.92 -1.22
CA SER A 28 -20.79 3.07 -2.42
C SER A 28 -19.61 2.10 -2.38
N LEU A 29 -18.70 2.21 -1.40
CA LEU A 29 -17.63 1.24 -1.17
C LEU A 29 -18.04 0.09 -0.26
N TRP A 30 -19.19 0.17 0.42
CA TRP A 30 -19.68 -0.93 1.24
C TRP A 30 -19.88 -2.19 0.39
N ARG A 31 -19.36 -3.31 0.87
CA ARG A 31 -19.58 -4.64 0.31
C ARG A 31 -19.98 -5.56 1.47
N PRO A 32 -20.94 -6.48 1.27
CA PRO A 32 -21.18 -7.55 2.23
C PRO A 32 -19.87 -8.27 2.54
N LEU A 33 -19.56 -8.42 3.83
CA LEU A 33 -18.29 -9.00 4.26
C LEU A 33 -18.35 -10.52 4.07
N PRO A 34 -17.44 -11.11 3.27
CA PRO A 34 -17.44 -12.54 3.07
C PRO A 34 -16.96 -13.27 4.35
N PRO A 35 -17.39 -14.53 4.58
CA PRO A 35 -17.06 -15.27 5.81
C PRO A 35 -15.56 -15.33 6.13
N HIS A 36 -14.71 -15.50 5.11
CA HIS A 36 -13.24 -15.57 5.28
C HIS A 36 -12.62 -14.30 5.86
N LYS A 37 -13.27 -13.14 5.73
CA LYS A 37 -12.81 -11.88 6.34
C LYS A 37 -13.15 -11.76 7.82
N ALA A 38 -13.93 -12.68 8.40
CA ALA A 38 -14.25 -12.70 9.83
C ALA A 38 -14.71 -11.32 10.38
N GLY A 39 -15.63 -10.69 9.67
CA GLY A 39 -16.19 -9.39 10.02
C GLY A 39 -15.29 -8.18 9.73
N ARG A 40 -14.12 -8.36 9.12
CA ARG A 40 -13.19 -7.27 8.78
C ARG A 40 -13.61 -6.54 7.50
N ALA A 41 -13.75 -5.22 7.59
CA ALA A 41 -13.92 -4.30 6.47
C ALA A 41 -12.64 -3.46 6.31
N ASP A 42 -11.85 -3.75 5.28
CA ASP A 42 -10.51 -3.20 5.07
C ASP A 42 -10.31 -2.53 3.69
N ILE A 43 -11.39 -2.27 2.96
CA ILE A 43 -11.36 -1.65 1.62
C ILE A 43 -10.66 -0.27 1.59
N LEU A 44 -10.63 0.42 2.73
CA LEU A 44 -10.00 1.73 2.90
C LEU A 44 -8.65 1.69 3.62
N GLU A 45 -8.12 0.50 3.92
CA GLU A 45 -6.89 0.36 4.72
C GLU A 45 -5.71 1.09 4.08
N ASN A 46 -5.48 0.83 2.78
CA ASN A 46 -4.31 1.36 2.09
C ASN A 46 -4.54 2.76 1.49
N SER A 47 -5.79 3.19 1.32
CA SER A 47 -6.13 4.49 0.71
C SER A 47 -6.40 5.58 1.73
N HIS A 48 -7.05 5.25 2.86
CA HIS A 48 -7.44 6.21 3.88
C HIS A 48 -7.01 5.76 5.29
N GLY A 49 -6.28 4.66 5.44
CA GLY A 49 -5.81 4.21 6.75
C GLY A 49 -6.90 3.69 7.66
N PHE A 50 -8.08 3.33 7.14
CA PHE A 50 -9.25 2.95 7.92
C PHE A 50 -9.54 1.45 7.83
N VAL A 51 -9.76 0.81 8.99
CA VAL A 51 -10.25 -0.58 9.09
C VAL A 51 -11.31 -0.66 10.17
N ALA A 52 -12.37 -1.42 9.90
CA ALA A 52 -13.36 -1.81 10.91
C ALA A 52 -13.42 -3.34 11.02
N ARG A 53 -13.80 -3.86 12.18
CA ARG A 53 -14.14 -5.27 12.38
C ARG A 53 -15.40 -5.40 13.20
N LEU A 54 -16.32 -6.24 12.71
CA LEU A 54 -17.54 -6.62 13.41
C LEU A 54 -17.26 -7.78 14.36
N ASP A 55 -17.95 -7.80 15.50
CA ASP A 55 -18.04 -9.00 16.34
C ASP A 55 -18.98 -10.05 15.74
N VAL A 56 -19.10 -11.19 16.42
CA VAL A 56 -20.00 -12.29 16.04
C VAL A 56 -21.49 -11.90 16.04
N ASP A 57 -21.86 -10.84 16.76
CA ASP A 57 -23.24 -10.31 16.81
C ASP A 57 -23.52 -9.28 15.70
N GLY A 58 -22.51 -8.95 14.88
CA GLY A 58 -22.62 -8.02 13.76
C GLY A 58 -22.56 -6.54 14.15
N ALA A 59 -22.16 -6.24 15.39
CA ALA A 59 -21.88 -4.88 15.82
C ALA A 59 -20.42 -4.51 15.51
N VAL A 60 -20.16 -3.23 15.23
CA VAL A 60 -18.80 -2.70 15.12
C VAL A 60 -18.11 -2.91 16.45
N ALA A 61 -17.02 -3.65 16.48
CA ALA A 61 -16.34 -4.00 17.73
C ALA A 61 -14.90 -3.48 17.79
N TRP A 62 -14.28 -3.22 16.63
CA TRP A 62 -12.94 -2.68 16.53
C TRP A 62 -12.81 -1.75 15.33
N LEU A 63 -12.13 -0.63 15.53
CA LEU A 63 -11.85 0.39 14.52
C LEU A 63 -10.36 0.75 14.63
N LYS A 64 -9.70 0.93 13.48
CA LYS A 64 -8.32 1.41 13.37
C LYS A 64 -8.25 2.52 12.35
N TYR A 65 -7.47 3.54 12.71
CA TYR A 65 -7.08 4.67 11.89
C TYR A 65 -5.56 4.77 11.95
N ASP A 66 -4.85 4.74 10.83
CA ASP A 66 -3.41 4.97 10.78
C ASP A 66 -3.05 6.33 10.19
N TRP A 67 -1.74 6.62 10.07
CA TRP A 67 -1.20 7.89 9.57
C TRP A 67 -1.76 8.38 8.24
N ARG A 68 -2.36 7.49 7.42
CA ARG A 68 -3.01 7.88 6.17
C ARG A 68 -4.39 8.51 6.38
N PHE A 69 -4.96 8.37 7.57
CA PHE A 69 -6.28 8.92 7.88
C PHE A 69 -6.24 10.45 7.89
N PRO A 70 -7.19 11.15 7.23
CA PRO A 70 -7.13 12.60 7.06
C PRO A 70 -7.00 13.37 8.38
N THR A 71 -5.96 14.20 8.49
CA THR A 71 -5.64 14.97 9.71
C THR A 71 -6.74 15.96 10.10
N ALA A 72 -7.59 16.37 9.15
CA ALA A 72 -8.73 17.25 9.41
C ALA A 72 -9.89 16.56 10.16
N ALA A 73 -9.94 15.22 10.19
CA ALA A 73 -11.03 14.47 10.82
C ALA A 73 -10.62 13.94 12.20
N PRO A 74 -11.15 14.52 13.31
CA PRO A 74 -10.80 14.06 14.64
C PRO A 74 -11.49 12.72 14.95
N VAL A 75 -10.70 11.71 15.30
CA VAL A 75 -11.21 10.47 15.87
C VAL A 75 -11.26 10.66 17.37
N ASP A 76 -12.49 10.81 17.88
CA ASP A 76 -12.73 10.93 19.31
C ASP A 76 -11.98 12.10 19.98
N GLY A 77 -11.93 13.24 19.25
CA GLY A 77 -11.23 14.45 19.66
C GLY A 77 -9.72 14.46 19.37
N VAL A 78 -9.15 13.36 18.88
CA VAL A 78 -7.72 13.26 18.56
C VAL A 78 -7.51 13.31 17.05
N HIS A 79 -6.57 14.15 16.62
CA HIS A 79 -6.19 14.29 15.21
C HIS A 79 -4.97 13.43 14.87
N MET A 80 -5.00 12.79 13.70
CA MET A 80 -3.81 12.12 13.15
C MET A 80 -2.70 13.16 12.94
N GLY A 81 -1.45 12.80 13.26
CA GLY A 81 -0.29 13.69 13.19
C GLY A 81 -0.20 14.75 14.32
N ALA A 82 -1.17 14.82 15.24
CA ALA A 82 -1.09 15.74 16.37
C ALA A 82 0.10 15.41 17.28
N SER A 83 0.75 16.42 17.84
CA SER A 83 1.81 16.21 18.83
C SER A 83 1.25 15.65 20.14
N LEU A 84 2.11 15.06 20.96
CA LEU A 84 1.73 14.62 22.30
C LEU A 84 1.13 15.76 23.16
N ALA A 85 1.67 16.97 23.05
CA ALA A 85 1.16 18.13 23.77
C ALA A 85 -0.26 18.50 23.31
N ALA A 86 -0.47 18.65 22.00
CA ALA A 86 -1.79 18.95 21.44
C ALA A 86 -2.82 17.87 21.78
N THR A 87 -2.40 16.60 21.82
CA THR A 87 -3.29 15.48 22.20
C THR A 87 -3.70 15.55 23.67
N ARG A 88 -2.79 15.94 24.57
CA ARG A 88 -3.12 16.15 26.00
C ARG A 88 -4.07 17.31 26.22
N ASP A 89 -3.93 18.38 25.44
CA ASP A 89 -4.82 19.53 25.51
C ASP A 89 -6.23 19.17 25.02
N ALA A 90 -6.34 18.39 23.95
CA ALA A 90 -7.61 17.94 23.39
C ALA A 90 -8.29 16.83 24.23
N ARG A 91 -7.48 15.96 24.85
CA ARG A 91 -7.91 14.79 25.63
C ARG A 91 -7.12 14.68 26.93
N PRO A 92 -7.40 15.55 27.92
CA PRO A 92 -6.70 15.54 29.21
C PRO A 92 -7.00 14.29 30.05
N ASP A 93 -7.99 13.51 29.64
CA ASP A 93 -8.45 12.26 30.24
C ASP A 93 -7.69 11.01 29.74
N LEU A 94 -6.80 11.15 28.76
CA LEU A 94 -5.93 10.06 28.30
C LEU A 94 -4.83 9.77 29.32
N ALA A 95 -4.74 8.52 29.77
CA ALA A 95 -3.57 8.02 30.48
C ALA A 95 -2.43 7.78 29.48
N ILE A 96 -1.31 8.49 29.62
CA ILE A 96 -0.14 8.35 28.73
C ILE A 96 0.94 7.52 29.41
N GLU A 97 1.39 6.48 28.71
CA GLU A 97 2.44 5.58 29.18
C GLU A 97 3.58 5.45 28.15
N ALA A 98 4.73 4.95 28.62
CA ALA A 98 5.85 4.62 27.75
C ALA A 98 5.56 3.34 26.97
N ASP A 99 5.64 3.42 25.65
CA ASP A 99 5.59 2.24 24.79
C ASP A 99 7.01 1.69 24.65
N ARG A 100 7.33 0.66 25.44
CA ARG A 100 8.66 0.03 25.39
C ARG A 100 8.88 -0.82 24.13
N LEU A 101 7.81 -1.16 23.40
CA LEU A 101 7.88 -1.93 22.16
C LEU A 101 8.05 -1.00 20.93
N GLY A 102 7.55 0.24 21.02
CA GLY A 102 7.68 1.27 19.97
C GLY A 102 9.04 1.98 19.91
N GLY A 103 10.07 1.46 20.59
CA GLY A 103 11.39 2.08 20.71
C GLY A 103 11.49 3.07 21.89
N PRO A 104 12.67 3.69 22.11
CA PRO A 104 12.95 4.51 23.30
C PRO A 104 11.99 5.71 23.47
N ASP A 105 11.48 6.25 22.36
CA ASP A 105 10.56 7.39 22.34
C ASP A 105 9.10 7.02 22.08
N GLY A 106 8.79 5.72 21.97
CA GLY A 106 7.44 5.23 21.81
C GLY A 106 6.56 5.63 23.00
N ARG A 107 5.35 6.12 22.72
CA ARG A 107 4.33 6.40 23.74
C ARG A 107 2.98 5.88 23.25
N TYR A 108 2.13 5.46 24.19
CA TYR A 108 0.71 5.29 23.90
C TYR A 108 -0.14 6.02 24.94
N GLY A 109 -1.28 6.52 24.50
CA GLY A 109 -2.35 7.04 25.34
C GLY A 109 -3.54 6.11 25.31
N PHE A 110 -4.22 5.90 26.44
CA PHE A 110 -5.47 5.14 26.46
C PHE A 110 -6.53 5.77 27.37
N HIS A 111 -7.78 5.45 27.08
CA HIS A 111 -8.92 5.78 27.92
C HIS A 111 -9.95 4.64 27.86
N ASP A 112 -10.43 4.23 29.03
CA ASP A 112 -11.47 3.22 29.18
C ASP A 112 -12.82 3.88 29.40
N TYR A 113 -13.78 3.54 28.55
CA TYR A 113 -15.13 4.05 28.63
C TYR A 113 -16.01 3.18 29.55
N PRO A 114 -17.04 3.76 30.19
CA PRO A 114 -17.98 3.00 31.03
C PRO A 114 -18.75 1.90 30.28
N ASP A 115 -18.84 1.97 28.96
CA ASP A 115 -19.50 0.98 28.11
C ASP A 115 -18.62 -0.24 27.77
N GLY A 116 -17.41 -0.31 28.33
CA GLY A 116 -16.45 -1.39 28.11
C GLY A 116 -15.62 -1.24 26.83
N SER A 117 -15.73 -0.10 26.14
CA SER A 117 -14.84 0.24 25.03
C SER A 117 -13.57 0.96 25.49
N ARG A 118 -12.52 0.88 24.68
CA ARG A 118 -11.22 1.52 24.90
C ARG A 118 -10.82 2.33 23.68
N LEU A 119 -10.37 3.56 23.93
CA LEU A 119 -9.55 4.34 22.99
C LEU A 119 -8.07 4.04 23.26
N LEU A 120 -7.32 3.79 22.19
CA LEU A 120 -5.86 3.67 22.21
C LEU A 120 -5.27 4.59 21.14
N VAL A 121 -4.28 5.40 21.52
CA VAL A 121 -3.59 6.36 20.66
C VAL A 121 -2.09 6.04 20.69
N THR A 122 -1.50 5.71 19.55
CA THR A 122 -0.07 5.40 19.45
C THR A 122 0.68 6.61 18.88
N PHE A 123 1.77 6.97 19.53
CA PHE A 123 2.68 8.02 19.08
C PHE A 123 3.94 7.40 18.47
N THR A 124 4.30 7.86 17.27
CA THR A 124 5.56 7.51 16.60
C THR A 124 6.27 8.81 16.27
N MET A 125 7.56 8.92 16.59
CA MET A 125 8.34 10.16 16.41
C MET A 125 7.65 11.41 17.03
N GLY A 126 6.96 11.23 18.16
CA GLY A 126 6.33 12.32 18.92
C GLY A 126 4.97 12.81 18.40
N VAL A 127 4.44 12.20 17.33
CA VAL A 127 3.12 12.53 16.76
C VAL A 127 2.19 11.32 16.73
N VAL A 128 0.88 11.55 16.75
CA VAL A 128 -0.14 10.52 16.61
C VAL A 128 0.02 9.84 15.25
N ASN A 129 0.28 8.53 15.27
CA ASN A 129 0.49 7.70 14.08
C ASN A 129 -0.59 6.62 13.92
N ARG A 130 -1.31 6.31 15.01
CA ARG A 130 -2.41 5.36 14.99
C ARG A 130 -3.41 5.67 16.09
N ILE A 131 -4.69 5.46 15.79
CA ILE A 131 -5.79 5.51 16.74
C ILE A 131 -6.59 4.21 16.60
N GLN A 132 -6.97 3.60 17.71
CA GLN A 132 -7.83 2.42 17.75
C GLN A 132 -8.97 2.64 18.75
N LEU A 133 -10.17 2.20 18.39
CA LEU A 133 -11.34 2.16 19.26
C LEU A 133 -11.89 0.74 19.24
N PHE A 134 -12.02 0.10 20.40
CA PHE A 134 -12.46 -1.30 20.44
C PHE A 134 -13.15 -1.69 21.74
N ARG A 135 -14.01 -2.70 21.67
CA ARG A 135 -14.62 -3.34 22.85
C ARG A 135 -13.67 -4.35 23.47
N LEU A 136 -13.55 -4.33 24.80
CA LEU A 136 -12.71 -5.29 25.54
C LEU A 136 -13.30 -6.70 25.58
N ASP A 137 -14.62 -6.82 25.47
CA ASP A 137 -15.38 -8.08 25.48
C ASP A 137 -15.74 -8.60 24.08
N ALA A 138 -15.21 -7.96 23.02
CA ALA A 138 -15.49 -8.35 21.64
C ALA A 138 -15.07 -9.79 21.37
N THR A 139 -15.98 -10.56 20.78
CA THR A 139 -15.68 -11.88 20.23
C THR A 139 -15.72 -11.80 18.71
N PHE A 140 -14.67 -12.25 18.05
CA PHE A 140 -14.58 -12.24 16.60
C PHE A 140 -14.75 -13.63 16.03
N ALA A 141 -15.37 -13.72 14.85
CA ALA A 141 -15.37 -14.94 14.07
C ALA A 141 -13.92 -15.37 13.75
N GLU A 142 -13.72 -16.67 13.58
CA GLU A 142 -12.47 -17.21 13.06
C GLU A 142 -12.35 -16.89 11.56
N ALA A 143 -11.15 -16.49 11.14
CA ALA A 143 -10.89 -16.23 9.73
C ALA A 143 -10.72 -17.57 9.00
N LEU A 144 -11.60 -17.84 8.05
CA LEU A 144 -11.46 -18.97 7.14
C LEU A 144 -10.51 -18.59 5.99
N PRO A 145 -9.86 -19.56 5.33
CA PRO A 145 -9.15 -19.28 4.09
C PRO A 145 -10.12 -18.71 3.03
N PRO A 146 -9.68 -17.74 2.21
CA PRO A 146 -10.47 -17.28 1.08
C PRO A 146 -10.66 -18.40 0.04
N PRO A 147 -11.66 -18.28 -0.85
CA PRO A 147 -11.76 -19.15 -2.00
C PRO A 147 -10.59 -18.90 -2.94
N TYR A 148 -9.76 -19.91 -3.14
CA TYR A 148 -8.64 -19.87 -4.07
C TYR A 148 -9.08 -20.33 -5.46
N PRO A 149 -8.82 -19.55 -6.53
CA PRO A 149 -9.09 -20.00 -7.88
C PRO A 149 -8.08 -21.07 -8.32
N GLU A 150 -8.47 -21.90 -9.29
CA GLU A 150 -7.52 -22.83 -9.89
C GLU A 150 -6.45 -22.07 -10.71
N PRO A 151 -5.16 -22.41 -10.57
CA PRO A 151 -4.10 -21.81 -11.37
C PRO A 151 -4.32 -22.15 -12.86
N ALA A 152 -4.11 -21.17 -13.73
CA ALA A 152 -4.38 -21.29 -15.16
C ALA A 152 -3.33 -20.60 -16.04
N GLY A 153 -3.14 -21.15 -17.24
CA GLY A 153 -2.23 -20.58 -18.24
C GLY A 153 -0.75 -20.83 -17.96
N ALA A 154 0.09 -20.13 -18.71
CA ALA A 154 1.53 -20.14 -18.51
C ALA A 154 1.94 -19.25 -17.32
N PRO A 155 3.02 -19.58 -16.61
CA PRO A 155 3.59 -18.69 -15.60
C PRO A 155 3.82 -17.28 -16.16
N GLY A 156 3.41 -16.26 -15.41
CA GLY A 156 3.52 -14.86 -15.80
C GLY A 156 2.38 -14.32 -16.68
N ALA A 157 1.60 -15.19 -17.35
CA ALA A 157 0.55 -14.71 -18.26
C ALA A 157 -0.49 -13.80 -17.57
N PRO A 158 -0.93 -12.70 -18.21
CA PRO A 158 -0.66 -12.32 -19.60
C PRO A 158 0.66 -11.56 -19.84
N PHE A 159 1.49 -11.40 -18.81
CA PHE A 159 2.78 -10.75 -18.91
C PHE A 159 3.85 -11.73 -19.42
N ALA A 160 4.88 -11.19 -20.08
CA ALA A 160 6.01 -12.00 -20.53
C ALA A 160 6.91 -12.44 -19.35
N ASP A 161 6.86 -11.70 -18.23
CA ASP A 161 7.70 -11.88 -17.06
C ASP A 161 6.85 -12.30 -15.83
N PRO A 162 7.13 -13.47 -15.22
CA PRO A 162 6.47 -13.88 -13.98
C PRO A 162 6.67 -12.91 -12.80
N ALA A 163 7.84 -12.26 -12.68
CA ALA A 163 8.08 -11.30 -11.60
C ALA A 163 7.21 -10.04 -11.77
N LEU A 164 6.97 -9.59 -13.02
CA LEU A 164 6.02 -8.51 -13.28
C LEU A 164 4.60 -8.90 -12.87
N LYS A 165 4.21 -10.15 -13.13
CA LYS A 165 2.90 -10.65 -12.68
C LYS A 165 2.77 -10.60 -11.16
N LEU A 166 3.81 -10.98 -10.41
CA LEU A 166 3.79 -10.86 -8.95
C LEU A 166 3.60 -9.41 -8.51
N ALA A 167 4.30 -8.45 -9.11
CA ALA A 167 4.10 -7.03 -8.82
C ALA A 167 2.66 -6.57 -9.11
N VAL A 168 2.05 -7.06 -10.19
CA VAL A 168 0.64 -6.79 -10.51
C VAL A 168 -0.31 -7.41 -9.48
N LEU A 169 -0.06 -8.63 -9.01
CA LEU A 169 -0.82 -9.24 -7.92
C LEU A 169 -0.67 -8.44 -6.62
N SER A 170 0.51 -7.90 -6.33
CA SER A 170 0.72 -7.00 -5.18
C SER A 170 -0.16 -5.76 -5.30
N ALA A 171 -0.20 -5.12 -6.47
CA ALA A 171 -1.06 -3.97 -6.71
C ALA A 171 -2.56 -4.31 -6.51
N LEU A 172 -2.99 -5.50 -6.92
CA LEU A 172 -4.37 -5.96 -6.73
C LEU A 172 -4.67 -6.27 -5.25
N LEU A 173 -3.74 -6.85 -4.51
CA LEU A 173 -3.86 -7.03 -3.06
C LEU A 173 -3.99 -5.67 -2.36
N ASP A 174 -3.14 -4.71 -2.73
CA ASP A 174 -3.14 -3.37 -2.14
C ASP A 174 -4.44 -2.61 -2.42
N ALA A 175 -4.97 -2.77 -3.62
CA ALA A 175 -6.28 -2.24 -4.04
C ALA A 175 -7.47 -3.04 -3.48
N LYS A 176 -7.22 -4.09 -2.67
CA LYS A 176 -8.21 -5.03 -2.13
C LYS A 176 -9.11 -5.59 -3.24
N ALA A 177 -8.50 -5.86 -4.39
CA ALA A 177 -9.17 -6.40 -5.56
C ALA A 177 -9.21 -7.91 -5.60
N ILE A 178 -8.23 -8.53 -4.96
CA ILE A 178 -8.15 -9.95 -4.68
C ILE A 178 -7.90 -10.14 -3.18
N ASP A 179 -8.16 -11.34 -2.69
CA ASP A 179 -7.85 -11.74 -1.32
C ASP A 179 -7.16 -13.11 -1.32
N LEU A 180 -5.95 -13.17 -0.77
CA LEU A 180 -5.17 -14.40 -0.64
C LEU A 180 -5.13 -14.91 0.81
N GLY A 181 -5.73 -14.18 1.76
CA GLY A 181 -5.68 -14.51 3.17
C GLY A 181 -4.35 -14.10 3.78
N THR A 182 -3.77 -14.97 4.60
CA THR A 182 -2.37 -14.83 5.06
C THR A 182 -1.44 -15.70 4.22
N PRO A 183 -0.11 -15.43 4.21
CA PRO A 183 0.88 -16.32 3.60
C PRO A 183 0.70 -17.79 4.00
N GLU A 184 0.47 -18.06 5.29
CA GLU A 184 0.31 -19.40 5.83
C GLU A 184 -0.97 -20.06 5.32
N GLN A 185 -2.07 -19.31 5.18
CA GLN A 185 -3.31 -19.84 4.64
C GLN A 185 -3.16 -20.26 3.17
N LEU A 186 -2.52 -19.42 2.35
CA LEU A 186 -2.26 -19.75 0.95
C LEU A 186 -1.30 -20.94 0.84
N ALA A 187 -0.19 -20.92 1.58
CA ALA A 187 0.77 -22.02 1.56
C ALA A 187 0.12 -23.33 2.00
N ALA A 188 -0.74 -23.29 3.02
CA ALA A 188 -1.43 -24.48 3.47
C ALA A 188 -2.44 -25.03 2.46
N HIS A 189 -3.10 -24.14 1.71
CA HIS A 189 -3.96 -24.54 0.61
C HIS A 189 -3.17 -25.21 -0.52
N VAL A 190 -2.08 -24.59 -0.96
CA VAL A 190 -1.27 -25.07 -2.09
C VAL A 190 -0.57 -26.39 -1.76
N LEU A 191 -0.04 -26.52 -0.54
CA LEU A 191 0.72 -27.71 -0.12
C LEU A 191 -0.17 -28.83 0.45
N GLY A 192 -1.42 -28.53 0.79
CA GLY A 192 -2.32 -29.47 1.46
C GLY A 192 -1.93 -29.83 2.90
N ARG A 193 -1.09 -29.00 3.55
CA ARG A 193 -0.62 -29.15 4.94
C ARG A 193 -0.34 -27.80 5.57
N ALA A 194 -0.36 -27.68 6.90
CA ALA A 194 0.09 -26.46 7.56
C ALA A 194 1.59 -26.18 7.29
N VAL A 195 1.95 -24.90 7.31
CA VAL A 195 3.32 -24.39 7.22
C VAL A 195 3.64 -23.63 8.48
N ASP A 196 4.83 -23.85 9.03
CA ASP A 196 5.37 -23.06 10.14
C ASP A 196 6.35 -22.02 9.59
N PRO A 197 6.01 -20.72 9.60
CA PRO A 197 6.91 -19.67 9.12
C PRO A 197 8.25 -19.65 9.86
N ASP A 198 8.28 -19.97 11.15
CA ASP A 198 9.51 -19.89 11.95
C ASP A 198 10.53 -20.97 11.57
N GLU A 199 10.08 -22.06 10.95
CA GLU A 199 10.95 -23.13 10.45
C GLU A 199 11.15 -23.07 8.93
N GLU A 200 10.10 -22.73 8.18
CA GLU A 200 10.05 -22.84 6.72
C GLU A 200 10.07 -21.48 5.98
N GLY A 201 10.00 -20.36 6.70
CA GLY A 201 9.83 -19.02 6.11
C GLY A 201 11.10 -18.32 5.64
N TYR A 202 12.26 -18.97 5.73
CA TYR A 202 13.58 -18.41 5.34
C TYR A 202 14.03 -18.81 3.93
N ALA A 203 13.14 -19.44 3.16
CA ALA A 203 13.38 -19.78 1.78
C ALA A 203 12.07 -19.72 0.98
N PRO A 204 12.14 -19.55 -0.35
CA PRO A 204 10.96 -19.55 -1.19
C PRO A 204 10.26 -20.90 -1.19
N ILE A 205 8.92 -20.89 -1.15
CA ILE A 205 8.06 -22.08 -1.36
C ILE A 205 7.73 -22.18 -2.86
N PRO A 206 8.38 -23.08 -3.64
CA PRO A 206 8.26 -23.08 -5.10
C PRO A 206 6.84 -23.35 -5.62
N GLU A 207 6.07 -24.18 -4.93
CA GLU A 207 4.69 -24.49 -5.28
C GLU A 207 3.79 -23.26 -5.15
N VAL A 208 4.00 -22.44 -4.12
CA VAL A 208 3.24 -21.19 -3.95
C VAL A 208 3.65 -20.18 -5.02
N ARG A 209 4.93 -20.11 -5.36
CA ARG A 209 5.42 -19.29 -6.47
C ARG A 209 4.76 -19.69 -7.80
N ASP A 210 4.81 -20.97 -8.19
CA ASP A 210 4.17 -21.43 -9.45
C ASP A 210 2.66 -21.16 -9.44
N TRP A 211 1.98 -21.36 -8.30
CA TRP A 211 0.56 -21.05 -8.16
C TRP A 211 0.26 -19.56 -8.40
N LEU A 212 1.03 -18.65 -7.80
CA LEU A 212 0.87 -17.20 -7.98
C LEU A 212 1.21 -16.75 -9.41
N GLU A 213 2.29 -17.27 -9.99
CA GLU A 213 2.66 -16.99 -11.38
C GLU A 213 1.57 -17.47 -12.37
N ARG A 214 0.74 -18.43 -11.96
CA ARG A 214 -0.44 -18.93 -12.71
C ARG A 214 -1.77 -18.43 -12.17
N TYR A 215 -1.79 -17.47 -11.25
CA TYR A 215 -3.04 -16.90 -10.75
C TYR A 215 -3.87 -16.36 -11.93
N PRO A 216 -5.14 -16.73 -12.07
CA PRO A 216 -5.94 -16.28 -13.22
C PRO A 216 -6.24 -14.79 -13.11
N LEU A 217 -5.87 -14.05 -14.15
CA LEU A 217 -6.16 -12.63 -14.30
C LEU A 217 -7.07 -12.42 -15.50
N ASP A 218 -8.20 -11.77 -15.28
CA ASP A 218 -9.10 -11.31 -16.34
C ASP A 218 -8.96 -9.80 -16.56
N ASP A 219 -9.53 -9.31 -17.67
CA ASP A 219 -9.49 -7.90 -18.04
C ASP A 219 -10.10 -6.99 -16.96
N ALA A 220 -11.07 -7.50 -16.19
CA ALA A 220 -11.73 -6.75 -15.13
C ALA A 220 -10.78 -6.51 -13.95
N LEU A 221 -10.02 -7.52 -13.52
CA LEU A 221 -8.97 -7.39 -12.52
C LEU A 221 -7.85 -6.48 -13.02
N LEU A 222 -7.36 -6.70 -14.24
CA LEU A 222 -6.27 -5.91 -14.81
C LEU A 222 -6.65 -4.42 -14.93
N ALA A 223 -7.91 -4.11 -15.26
CA ALA A 223 -8.44 -2.75 -15.25
C ALA A 223 -8.51 -2.11 -13.85
N ARG A 224 -8.37 -2.86 -12.76
CA ARG A 224 -8.30 -2.32 -11.39
C ARG A 224 -6.88 -1.91 -10.96
N VAL A 225 -5.87 -2.25 -11.75
CA VAL A 225 -4.48 -1.84 -11.48
C VAL A 225 -4.33 -0.36 -11.86
N THR A 226 -4.33 0.52 -10.86
CA THR A 226 -4.14 1.97 -11.05
C THR A 226 -2.77 2.46 -10.60
N LYS A 227 -2.08 1.68 -9.76
CA LYS A 227 -0.74 1.95 -9.28
C LYS A 227 0.06 0.65 -9.32
N LEU A 228 1.26 0.71 -9.87
CA LEU A 228 2.21 -0.40 -9.87
C LEU A 228 3.49 0.05 -9.17
N VAL A 229 3.96 -0.78 -8.25
CA VAL A 229 5.15 -0.52 -7.45
C VAL A 229 6.13 -1.69 -7.64
N LEU A 230 7.35 -1.38 -8.05
CA LEU A 230 8.48 -2.32 -8.07
C LEU A 230 9.40 -1.99 -6.89
N ASP A 231 9.17 -2.66 -5.77
CA ASP A 231 9.84 -2.42 -4.50
C ASP A 231 9.90 -3.70 -3.67
N GLY A 232 11.01 -3.93 -2.96
CA GLY A 232 11.25 -5.13 -2.15
C GLY A 232 10.27 -5.33 -0.99
N GLY A 233 9.57 -4.28 -0.54
CA GLY A 233 8.56 -4.34 0.51
C GLY A 233 7.14 -4.65 0.02
N SER A 234 6.97 -5.08 -1.23
CA SER A 234 5.65 -5.32 -1.81
C SER A 234 4.93 -6.50 -1.14
N ALA A 235 3.60 -6.37 -0.99
CA ALA A 235 2.77 -7.28 -0.19
C ALA A 235 2.74 -8.73 -0.68
N ILE A 236 3.09 -8.99 -1.93
CA ILE A 236 3.04 -10.32 -2.53
C ILE A 236 4.21 -11.23 -2.11
N TYR A 237 5.39 -10.68 -1.82
CA TYR A 237 6.59 -11.50 -1.62
C TYR A 237 6.55 -12.38 -0.38
N PRO A 238 5.99 -11.94 0.77
CA PRO A 238 5.84 -12.80 1.94
C PRO A 238 5.00 -14.06 1.70
N TYR A 239 4.18 -14.10 0.63
CA TYR A 239 3.46 -15.33 0.26
C TYR A 239 4.39 -16.38 -0.36
N VAL A 240 5.47 -15.96 -1.01
CA VAL A 240 6.45 -16.85 -1.62
C VAL A 240 7.59 -17.15 -0.64
N ASP A 241 8.10 -16.12 0.05
CA ASP A 241 9.24 -16.17 0.97
C ASP A 241 8.97 -15.22 2.15
N SER A 242 8.46 -15.78 3.25
CA SER A 242 7.88 -15.03 4.38
C SER A 242 8.85 -14.03 5.02
N TYR A 243 10.14 -14.39 5.06
CA TYR A 243 11.20 -13.59 5.69
C TYR A 243 12.23 -13.09 4.67
N TRP A 244 11.85 -12.97 3.40
CA TRP A 244 12.74 -12.45 2.37
C TRP A 244 13.31 -11.08 2.74
N GLY A 245 14.64 -11.00 2.74
CA GLY A 245 15.38 -9.79 3.14
C GLY A 245 15.58 -8.76 2.02
N GLY A 246 15.17 -9.06 0.78
CA GLY A 246 15.40 -8.15 -0.35
C GLY A 246 16.81 -8.20 -0.96
N GLU A 247 17.65 -9.14 -0.54
CA GLU A 247 19.09 -9.15 -0.85
C GLU A 247 19.45 -9.93 -2.13
N ASP A 248 18.50 -10.65 -2.73
CA ASP A 248 18.71 -11.46 -3.94
C ASP A 248 17.80 -11.04 -5.09
N ALA A 249 18.06 -11.61 -6.28
CA ALA A 249 17.38 -11.26 -7.53
C ALA A 249 16.10 -12.08 -7.78
N GLN A 250 15.55 -12.79 -6.78
CA GLN A 250 14.52 -13.79 -7.04
C GLN A 250 13.18 -13.20 -7.53
N PHE A 251 12.95 -11.92 -7.25
CA PHE A 251 11.78 -11.13 -7.68
C PHE A 251 12.15 -10.02 -8.67
N ASP A 252 13.36 -10.04 -9.24
CA ASP A 252 13.77 -9.07 -10.25
C ASP A 252 12.95 -9.24 -11.52
N VAL A 253 12.40 -8.12 -11.98
CA VAL A 253 11.70 -7.97 -13.26
C VAL A 253 12.73 -7.70 -14.36
N ALA A 254 12.76 -8.58 -15.34
CA ALA A 254 13.59 -8.47 -16.52
C ALA A 254 12.92 -7.66 -17.65
N THR A 255 11.58 -7.66 -17.74
CA THR A 255 10.86 -6.93 -18.78
C THR A 255 9.49 -6.42 -18.35
N LEU A 256 9.07 -5.28 -18.91
CA LEU A 256 7.72 -4.73 -18.72
C LEU A 256 6.73 -5.17 -19.81
N ALA A 257 7.11 -6.11 -20.68
CA ALA A 257 6.25 -6.57 -21.76
C ALA A 257 4.94 -7.20 -21.22
N GLY A 258 3.81 -6.71 -21.73
CA GLY A 258 2.46 -7.03 -21.25
C GLY A 258 1.88 -5.98 -20.32
N ILE A 259 2.62 -4.94 -19.93
CA ILE A 259 2.11 -3.86 -19.06
C ILE A 259 0.90 -3.13 -19.67
N GLU A 260 0.75 -3.14 -21.01
CA GLU A 260 -0.42 -2.63 -21.73
C GLU A 260 -1.73 -3.30 -21.33
N HIS A 261 -1.68 -4.49 -20.72
CA HIS A 261 -2.84 -5.17 -20.17
C HIS A 261 -3.45 -4.46 -18.95
N CYS A 262 -2.76 -3.48 -18.36
CA CYS A 262 -3.24 -2.66 -17.24
C CYS A 262 -3.69 -1.26 -17.73
N PRO A 263 -4.85 -1.11 -18.40
CA PRO A 263 -5.21 0.11 -19.13
C PRO A 263 -5.43 1.34 -18.25
N ASN A 264 -5.71 1.13 -16.96
CA ASN A 264 -5.99 2.19 -15.99
C ASN A 264 -4.79 2.52 -15.10
N LEU A 265 -3.61 1.98 -15.42
CA LEU A 265 -2.37 2.29 -14.69
C LEU A 265 -2.08 3.79 -14.80
N ALA A 266 -2.13 4.47 -13.66
CA ALA A 266 -1.97 5.91 -13.52
C ALA A 266 -0.67 6.29 -12.81
N GLU A 267 -0.15 5.41 -11.96
CA GLU A 267 1.08 5.65 -11.21
C GLU A 267 2.05 4.47 -11.35
N PHE A 268 3.28 4.76 -11.76
CA PHE A 268 4.36 3.78 -11.86
C PHE A 268 5.51 4.20 -10.95
N HIS A 269 5.78 3.40 -9.92
CA HIS A 269 6.80 3.67 -8.92
C HIS A 269 7.81 2.53 -8.93
N VAL A 270 9.09 2.85 -9.04
CA VAL A 270 10.18 1.87 -9.07
C VAL A 270 11.24 2.32 -8.11
N THR A 271 11.44 1.56 -7.04
CA THR A 271 12.55 1.75 -6.10
C THR A 271 13.69 0.79 -6.44
N ALA A 272 13.36 -0.45 -6.80
CA ALA A 272 14.30 -1.54 -7.05
C ALA A 272 13.65 -2.61 -7.96
N LEU A 273 14.23 -3.81 -8.00
CA LEU A 273 13.70 -5.00 -8.67
C LEU A 273 13.57 -4.91 -10.18
N ILE A 274 14.22 -3.94 -10.81
CA ILE A 274 14.44 -3.89 -12.25
C ILE A 274 15.72 -3.08 -12.47
N GLY A 275 16.62 -3.58 -13.31
CA GLY A 275 17.91 -2.92 -13.52
C GLY A 275 17.79 -1.57 -14.24
N THR A 276 16.99 -1.52 -15.31
CA THR A 276 16.77 -0.29 -16.09
C THR A 276 15.35 -0.25 -16.62
N VAL A 277 14.69 0.91 -16.52
CA VAL A 277 13.36 1.14 -17.07
C VAL A 277 13.48 1.77 -18.46
N ASP A 278 13.05 1.06 -19.51
CA ASP A 278 12.84 1.64 -20.84
C ASP A 278 11.46 2.30 -20.91
N LEU A 279 11.43 3.63 -20.89
CA LEU A 279 10.20 4.41 -20.83
C LEU A 279 9.33 4.31 -22.08
N ARG A 280 9.85 3.80 -23.21
CA ARG A 280 9.02 3.56 -24.41
C ARG A 280 7.92 2.54 -24.14
N GLN A 281 8.19 1.56 -23.28
CA GLN A 281 7.21 0.54 -22.88
C GLN A 281 6.00 1.15 -22.16
N LEU A 282 6.16 2.32 -21.55
CA LEU A 282 5.08 2.99 -20.80
C LEU A 282 4.24 3.93 -21.67
N THR A 283 4.68 4.27 -22.88
CA THR A 283 3.98 5.23 -23.76
C THR A 283 2.62 4.74 -24.25
N VAL A 284 2.39 3.43 -24.19
CA VAL A 284 1.13 2.78 -24.56
C VAL A 284 0.03 2.98 -23.51
N LEU A 285 0.38 3.40 -22.29
CA LEU A 285 -0.54 3.54 -21.17
C LEU A 285 -1.23 4.92 -21.21
N PRO A 286 -2.53 4.98 -21.51
CA PRO A 286 -3.21 6.26 -21.78
C PRO A 286 -3.42 7.12 -20.54
N ASN A 287 -3.44 6.49 -19.36
CA ASN A 287 -3.80 7.11 -18.09
C ASN A 287 -2.58 7.40 -17.20
N LEU A 288 -1.36 7.16 -17.68
CA LEU A 288 -0.15 7.28 -16.86
C LEU A 288 0.15 8.75 -16.54
N ARG A 289 0.04 9.09 -15.26
CA ARG A 289 0.13 10.46 -14.72
C ARG A 289 1.37 10.69 -13.87
N VAL A 290 1.84 9.66 -13.17
CA VAL A 290 2.97 9.77 -12.24
C VAL A 290 3.98 8.68 -12.53
N ILE A 291 5.24 9.06 -12.71
CA ILE A 291 6.37 8.15 -12.88
C ILE A 291 7.44 8.52 -11.87
N HIS A 292 7.72 7.65 -10.91
CA HIS A 292 8.78 7.82 -9.92
C HIS A 292 9.78 6.67 -10.04
N VAL A 293 11.05 6.96 -10.35
CA VAL A 293 12.05 5.94 -10.64
C VAL A 293 13.35 6.19 -9.85
N GLY A 294 13.74 5.22 -9.04
CA GLY A 294 14.99 5.17 -8.26
C GLY A 294 16.08 4.30 -8.88
N VAL A 295 15.88 3.87 -10.13
CA VAL A 295 16.83 3.06 -10.91
C VAL A 295 17.21 3.79 -12.21
N ASP A 296 18.07 3.17 -13.01
CA ASP A 296 18.45 3.73 -14.31
C ASP A 296 17.27 3.76 -15.29
N VAL A 297 17.27 4.77 -16.15
CA VAL A 297 16.22 5.02 -17.14
C VAL A 297 16.82 5.07 -18.53
N ALA A 298 16.23 4.33 -19.46
CA ALA A 298 16.50 4.42 -20.89
C ALA A 298 15.38 5.17 -21.60
N HIS A 299 15.72 5.85 -22.69
CA HIS A 299 14.78 6.57 -23.56
C HIS A 299 13.94 7.64 -22.85
N LEU A 300 14.61 8.51 -22.08
CA LEU A 300 13.97 9.60 -21.33
C LEU A 300 13.06 10.50 -22.19
N GLU A 301 13.41 10.70 -23.45
CA GLU A 301 12.61 11.45 -24.42
C GLU A 301 11.17 10.91 -24.59
N ALA A 302 10.91 9.64 -24.27
CA ALA A 302 9.59 9.03 -24.35
C ALA A 302 8.56 9.69 -23.41
N LEU A 303 9.00 10.34 -22.32
CA LEU A 303 8.10 11.11 -21.44
C LEU A 303 7.35 12.21 -22.19
N LEU A 304 7.97 12.77 -23.24
CA LEU A 304 7.33 13.81 -24.05
C LEU A 304 6.13 13.29 -24.84
N ALA A 305 6.07 11.99 -25.12
CA ALA A 305 4.98 11.34 -25.81
C ALA A 305 3.82 10.93 -24.89
N MET A 306 3.93 11.13 -23.57
CA MET A 306 2.91 10.77 -22.59
C MET A 306 2.03 11.99 -22.28
N PRO A 307 0.80 12.08 -22.83
CA PRO A 307 -0.01 13.30 -22.75
C PRO A 307 -0.63 13.54 -21.36
N ALA A 308 -0.90 12.48 -20.60
CA ALA A 308 -1.54 12.55 -19.28
C ALA A 308 -0.56 12.78 -18.13
N LEU A 309 0.75 12.87 -18.41
CA LEU A 309 1.79 12.97 -17.40
C LEU A 309 1.67 14.27 -16.60
N GLU A 310 1.63 14.16 -15.27
CA GLU A 310 1.48 15.26 -14.32
C GLU A 310 2.70 15.40 -13.41
N ALA A 311 3.41 14.31 -13.14
CA ALA A 311 4.62 14.30 -12.31
C ALA A 311 5.64 13.26 -12.75
N VAL A 312 6.92 13.65 -12.72
CA VAL A 312 8.06 12.76 -12.91
C VAL A 312 9.05 12.98 -11.78
N GLY A 313 9.35 11.91 -11.06
CA GLY A 313 10.38 11.83 -10.03
C GLY A 313 11.52 10.91 -10.48
N GLN A 314 12.77 11.35 -10.40
CA GLN A 314 13.91 10.46 -10.57
C GLN A 314 14.95 10.65 -9.46
N MET A 315 15.36 9.54 -8.85
CA MET A 315 16.42 9.52 -7.85
C MET A 315 17.63 8.76 -8.42
N SER A 316 18.60 9.50 -8.97
CA SER A 316 19.80 8.94 -9.60
C SER A 316 20.88 10.02 -9.70
N ASP A 317 22.10 9.71 -9.28
CA ASP A 317 23.24 10.63 -9.37
C ASP A 317 23.53 11.03 -10.83
N ALA A 318 23.42 10.08 -11.76
CA ALA A 318 23.64 10.31 -13.18
C ALA A 318 22.58 11.25 -13.75
N ALA A 319 21.30 10.97 -13.48
CA ALA A 319 20.19 11.82 -13.91
C ALA A 319 20.27 13.23 -13.32
N TYR A 320 20.62 13.33 -12.04
CA TYR A 320 20.80 14.62 -11.36
C TYR A 320 21.93 15.45 -12.00
N GLY A 321 23.07 14.82 -12.31
CA GLY A 321 24.18 15.47 -13.00
C GLY A 321 23.79 15.99 -14.39
N GLU A 322 23.03 15.21 -15.17
CA GLU A 322 22.56 15.66 -16.48
C GLU A 322 21.52 16.79 -16.38
N ALA A 323 20.60 16.71 -15.41
CA ALA A 323 19.52 17.68 -15.21
C ALA A 323 20.05 19.04 -14.74
N THR A 324 21.02 19.06 -13.83
CA THR A 324 21.62 20.30 -13.30
C THR A 324 22.69 20.90 -14.21
N GLY A 325 23.31 20.08 -15.06
CA GLY A 325 24.28 20.50 -16.07
C GLY A 325 23.64 21.05 -17.36
N HIS A 326 24.29 20.77 -18.49
CA HIS A 326 23.82 21.07 -19.85
C HIS A 326 23.57 19.77 -20.65
N GLY A 327 23.11 18.71 -19.97
CA GLY A 327 22.89 17.39 -20.58
C GLY A 327 21.62 17.31 -21.43
N ALA A 328 21.49 16.23 -22.19
CA ALA A 328 20.30 15.97 -23.00
C ALA A 328 19.04 15.78 -22.14
N ALA A 329 19.17 15.16 -20.95
CA ALA A 329 18.05 14.99 -20.03
C ALA A 329 17.43 16.32 -19.58
N ARG A 330 18.26 17.36 -19.36
CA ARG A 330 17.76 18.68 -18.98
C ARG A 330 16.76 19.23 -19.99
N ALA A 331 17.03 19.11 -21.29
CA ALA A 331 16.14 19.61 -22.33
C ALA A 331 14.77 18.92 -22.27
N VAL A 332 14.74 17.61 -22.00
CA VAL A 332 13.49 16.86 -21.81
C VAL A 332 12.74 17.36 -20.58
N TYR A 333 13.41 17.50 -19.45
CA TYR A 333 12.77 17.96 -18.22
C TYR A 333 12.22 19.39 -18.31
N GLU A 334 12.97 20.32 -18.91
CA GLU A 334 12.49 21.69 -19.12
C GLU A 334 11.27 21.72 -20.05
N ALA A 335 11.24 20.86 -21.08
CA ALA A 335 10.07 20.72 -21.95
C ALA A 335 8.84 20.14 -21.21
N LEU A 336 9.05 19.23 -20.25
CA LEU A 336 8.00 18.74 -19.37
C LEU A 336 7.47 19.83 -18.43
N LYS A 337 8.36 20.61 -17.80
CA LYS A 337 7.96 21.76 -16.97
C LYS A 337 7.17 22.79 -17.75
N ALA A 338 7.57 23.07 -18.99
CA ALA A 338 6.84 23.98 -19.89
C ALA A 338 5.42 23.49 -20.22
N ARG A 339 5.16 22.18 -20.14
CA ARG A 339 3.82 21.57 -20.26
C ARG A 339 3.03 21.56 -18.93
N GLY A 340 3.61 22.04 -17.84
CA GLY A 340 3.01 22.02 -16.50
C GLY A 340 3.21 20.71 -15.73
N VAL A 341 4.10 19.83 -16.21
CA VAL A 341 4.47 18.60 -15.50
C VAL A 341 5.41 18.95 -14.35
N ARG A 342 5.12 18.45 -13.16
CA ARG A 342 6.03 18.58 -12.01
C ARG A 342 7.23 17.66 -12.23
N VAL A 343 8.42 18.21 -12.24
CA VAL A 343 9.65 17.43 -12.34
C VAL A 343 10.38 17.53 -11.00
N TRP A 344 10.85 16.39 -10.51
CA TRP A 344 11.70 16.32 -9.33
C TRP A 344 12.84 15.35 -9.63
N VAL A 345 14.06 15.85 -9.73
CA VAL A 345 15.25 15.01 -9.91
C VAL A 345 16.20 15.21 -8.75
N HIS A 346 16.60 14.12 -8.12
CA HIS A 346 17.42 14.10 -6.92
C HIS A 346 18.57 13.09 -7.06
N TRP A 347 19.63 13.31 -6.29
CA TRP A 347 20.75 12.37 -6.19
C TRP A 347 20.43 11.27 -5.16
N MET A 348 21.23 10.20 -5.17
CA MET A 348 21.19 9.14 -4.16
C MET A 348 22.31 9.27 -3.12
N THR A 349 23.50 9.78 -3.48
CA THR A 349 24.71 9.61 -2.65
C THR A 349 25.12 10.78 -1.75
N HIS A 350 24.59 11.99 -1.91
CA HIS A 350 24.95 13.10 -1.00
C HIS A 350 24.10 13.03 0.27
N THR A 351 24.74 12.70 1.39
CA THR A 351 24.14 12.73 2.72
C THR A 351 24.91 13.69 3.64
N GLY A 352 24.24 14.68 4.23
CA GLY A 352 24.81 15.57 5.25
C GLY A 352 24.58 17.07 5.03
N PRO A 353 25.08 17.93 5.94
CA PRO A 353 24.94 19.38 5.80
C PRO A 353 25.62 19.90 4.53
N GLY A 354 24.87 20.63 3.70
CA GLY A 354 25.33 21.16 2.40
C GLY A 354 24.84 20.39 1.16
N GLU A 355 23.85 19.51 1.33
CA GLU A 355 23.12 18.89 0.22
C GLU A 355 22.67 19.94 -0.81
N PRO A 356 22.93 19.73 -2.12
CA PRO A 356 22.45 20.64 -3.14
C PRO A 356 20.91 20.58 -3.20
N PRO A 357 20.19 21.50 -3.86
CA PRO A 357 18.73 21.37 -3.98
C PRO A 357 18.36 20.35 -5.07
N ALA A 358 17.16 19.77 -4.97
CA ALA A 358 16.57 19.03 -6.08
C ALA A 358 16.46 19.90 -7.34
N PHE A 359 16.49 19.27 -8.52
CA PHE A 359 16.12 19.96 -9.76
C PHE A 359 14.60 19.91 -9.91
N GLU A 360 13.97 21.08 -9.83
CA GLU A 360 12.50 21.28 -9.79
C GLU A 360 12.00 22.33 -10.77
#